data_AF-A0A034WAS4-F1
#
_entry.id   AF-A0A034WAS4-F1
#
_cell.length_a   1.000
_cell.length_b   1.000
_cell.length_c   1.000
_cell.angle_alpha   90.00
_cell.angle_beta   90.00
_cell.angle_gamma   90.00
#
_symmetry.space_group_name_H-M   'P 1'
#
loop_
_entity.id
_entity.type
_entity.pdbx_description
1 polymer ?
#
loop_
_entity_poly.entity_id
_entity_poly.type
_entity_poly.pdbx_seq_one_letter_code
_entity_poly.pdbx_strand_id
1 'polypeptide(L)'
;QQQQQQQAEKMDNILKVKSLLSPLRESLFLTLRTGAFSLQEHNLSDNLKRDASSHAGRFEKHLEDFYAYCDQIELHLKTAIQCMQQLSSAQHYLPSAVTPARMEPYMQDNSGGPMTYSTYLNIVRVHVQSAKDIHDTLISAAQNISQAD
;
A
#
# COMPACT_ATOMS: atom_id res chain seq x y z
N GLN A 1 3.15 -16.34 -21.74
CA GLN A 1 4.14 -16.03 -20.68
C GLN A 1 4.39 -14.52 -20.46
N GLN A 2 4.17 -13.61 -21.42
CA GLN A 2 4.51 -12.18 -21.24
C GLN A 2 3.58 -11.35 -20.33
N GLN A 3 2.34 -11.76 -20.07
CA GLN A 3 1.42 -10.97 -19.21
C GLN A 3 1.64 -11.16 -17.70
N GLN A 4 2.33 -12.23 -17.27
CA GLN A 4 2.65 -12.47 -15.86
C GLN A 4 3.65 -11.45 -15.30
N GLN A 5 4.60 -10.98 -16.12
CA GLN A 5 5.55 -9.93 -15.72
C GLN A 5 4.89 -8.56 -15.58
N GLN A 6 3.97 -8.21 -16.49
CA GLN A 6 3.33 -6.89 -16.53
C GLN A 6 2.40 -6.58 -15.34
N GLN A 7 1.89 -7.61 -14.64
CA GLN A 7 1.06 -7.40 -13.44
C GLN A 7 1.86 -7.40 -12.14
N ALA A 8 2.95 -8.17 -12.05
CA ALA A 8 3.91 -8.08 -10.94
C ALA A 8 4.63 -6.71 -10.93
N GLU A 9 4.96 -6.17 -12.11
CA GLU A 9 5.46 -4.79 -12.26
C GLU A 9 4.43 -3.73 -11.82
N LYS A 10 3.13 -4.01 -11.96
CA LYS A 10 2.04 -3.06 -11.66
C LYS A 10 1.78 -2.87 -10.15
N MET A 11 2.31 -3.74 -9.31
CA MET A 11 2.10 -3.73 -7.85
C MET A 11 3.40 -3.55 -7.04
N ASP A 12 4.51 -3.25 -7.70
CA ASP A 12 5.77 -3.04 -7.00
C ASP A 12 5.82 -1.64 -6.36
N ASN A 13 5.28 -1.58 -5.14
CA ASN A 13 5.31 -0.40 -4.28
C ASN A 13 6.74 0.16 -4.11
N ILE A 14 7.78 -0.68 -4.12
CA ILE A 14 9.16 -0.25 -3.97
C ILE A 14 9.65 0.45 -5.25
N LEU A 15 9.37 -0.11 -6.43
CA LEU A 15 9.65 0.57 -7.70
C LEU A 15 8.91 1.89 -7.80
N LYS A 16 7.65 1.94 -7.33
CA LYS A 16 6.87 3.18 -7.31
C LYS A 16 7.50 4.24 -6.42
N VAL A 17 7.94 3.89 -5.20
CA VAL A 17 8.72 4.80 -4.32
C VAL A 17 9.98 5.31 -5.03
N LYS A 18 10.76 4.42 -5.66
CA LYS A 18 11.97 4.82 -6.39
C LYS A 18 11.66 5.82 -7.51
N SER A 19 10.57 5.62 -8.23
CA SER A 19 10.13 6.53 -9.30
C SER A 19 9.72 7.92 -8.78
N LEU A 20 9.25 8.01 -7.54
CA LEU A 20 8.81 9.25 -6.91
C LEU A 20 9.97 10.08 -6.32
N LEU A 21 11.16 9.49 -6.13
CA LEU A 21 12.32 10.20 -5.58
C LEU A 21 12.80 11.36 -6.46
N SER A 22 12.77 11.20 -7.78
CA SER A 22 13.17 12.25 -8.71
C SER A 22 12.21 13.45 -8.67
N PRO A 23 10.89 13.30 -8.86
CA PRO A 23 9.96 14.43 -8.79
C PRO A 23 9.86 15.05 -7.40
N LEU A 24 10.06 14.28 -6.31
CA LEU A 24 10.16 14.82 -4.95
C LEU A 24 11.33 15.81 -4.79
N ARG A 25 12.51 15.44 -5.32
CA ARG A 25 13.69 16.33 -5.26
C ARG A 25 13.46 17.59 -6.09
N GLU A 26 12.84 17.44 -7.25
CA GLU A 26 12.52 18.56 -8.13
C GLU A 26 11.51 19.51 -7.48
N SER A 27 10.43 19.01 -6.88
CA SER A 27 9.43 19.87 -6.22
C SER A 27 10.01 20.59 -5.01
N LEU A 28 10.90 19.95 -4.24
CA LEU A 28 11.63 20.61 -3.15
C LEU A 28 12.53 21.73 -3.69
N PHE A 29 13.29 21.46 -4.76
CA PHE A 29 14.16 22.46 -5.40
C PHE A 29 13.35 23.66 -5.90
N LEU A 30 12.23 23.41 -6.58
CA LEU A 30 11.34 24.45 -7.10
C LEU A 30 10.70 25.28 -5.98
N THR A 31 10.29 24.64 -4.89
CA THR A 31 9.78 25.31 -3.68
C THR A 31 10.83 26.28 -3.12
N LEU A 32 12.07 25.83 -2.92
CA LEU A 32 13.14 26.67 -2.41
C LEU A 32 13.48 27.83 -3.36
N ARG A 33 13.57 27.55 -4.65
CA ARG A 33 13.88 28.56 -5.67
C ARG A 33 12.80 29.64 -5.75
N THR A 34 11.53 29.24 -5.76
CA THR A 34 10.41 30.19 -5.82
C THR A 34 10.25 30.96 -4.52
N GLY A 35 10.46 30.34 -3.36
CA GLY A 35 10.48 31.02 -2.07
C GLY A 35 11.59 32.09 -2.00
N ALA A 36 12.81 31.75 -2.42
CA ALA A 36 13.92 32.71 -2.47
C ALA A 36 13.62 33.90 -3.41
N PHE A 37 13.04 33.63 -4.58
CA PHE A 37 12.63 34.67 -5.52
C PHE A 37 11.54 35.59 -4.92
N SER A 38 10.52 35.01 -4.28
CA SER A 38 9.45 35.78 -3.62
C SER A 38 10.01 36.69 -2.52
N LEU A 39 10.96 36.20 -1.71
CA LEU A 39 11.62 37.02 -0.69
C LEU A 39 12.40 38.19 -1.32
N GLN A 40 13.16 37.93 -2.38
CA GLN A 40 13.91 38.98 -3.08
C GLN A 40 12.97 40.05 -3.66
N GLU A 41 11.90 39.65 -4.33
CA GLU A 41 10.92 40.59 -4.88
C GLU A 41 10.27 41.45 -3.79
N HIS A 42 9.85 40.85 -2.67
CA HIS A 42 9.30 41.60 -1.53
C HIS A 42 10.28 42.67 -0.99
N ASN A 43 11.57 42.33 -0.88
CA ASN A 43 12.60 43.30 -0.46
C ASN A 43 12.78 44.46 -1.47
N LEU A 44 12.60 44.20 -2.77
CA LEU A 44 12.67 45.24 -3.81
C LEU A 44 11.39 46.08 -3.87
N SER A 45 10.21 45.50 -3.62
CA SER A 45 8.92 46.21 -3.60
C SER A 45 8.82 47.21 -2.45
N ASP A 46 9.42 46.93 -1.30
CA ASP A 46 9.55 47.88 -0.18
C ASP A 46 10.34 49.16 -0.55
N ASN A 47 11.08 49.15 -1.67
CA ASN A 47 11.78 50.32 -2.22
C ASN A 47 10.92 51.15 -3.21
N LEU A 48 9.59 51.06 -3.17
CA LEU A 48 8.61 51.86 -3.94
C LEU A 48 8.75 51.78 -5.48
N LYS A 49 9.40 50.73 -6.02
CA LYS A 49 9.63 50.58 -7.47
C LYS A 49 9.10 49.25 -8.01
N ARG A 50 7.76 49.15 -8.13
CA ARG A 50 6.95 48.40 -9.13
C ARG A 50 5.74 47.73 -8.49
N ASP A 51 4.64 47.69 -9.25
CA ASP A 51 3.52 46.78 -9.02
C ASP A 51 4.03 45.33 -9.07
N ALA A 52 4.06 44.68 -7.90
CA ALA A 52 4.45 43.28 -7.74
C ALA A 52 3.33 42.35 -8.21
N SER A 53 2.94 42.43 -9.48
CA SER A 53 2.00 41.50 -10.08
C SER A 53 2.76 40.50 -10.95
N SER A 54 3.15 39.33 -10.41
CA SER A 54 3.41 38.22 -11.33
C SER A 54 3.40 36.78 -10.81
N HIS A 55 3.76 36.46 -9.56
CA HIS A 55 4.09 35.05 -9.21
C HIS A 55 3.36 34.46 -8.01
N ALA A 56 2.29 35.10 -7.53
CA ALA A 56 1.44 34.58 -6.46
C ALA A 56 0.93 33.16 -6.82
N GLY A 57 1.15 32.18 -5.96
CA GLY A 57 0.68 30.80 -6.14
C GLY A 57 1.72 29.80 -6.65
N ARG A 58 2.89 30.24 -7.14
CA ARG A 58 3.92 29.29 -7.63
C ARG A 58 4.62 28.55 -6.49
N PHE A 59 4.90 29.27 -5.41
CA PHE A 59 5.51 28.68 -4.22
C PHE A 59 4.57 27.66 -3.59
N GLU A 60 3.31 28.05 -3.39
CA GLU A 60 2.25 27.23 -2.80
C GLU A 60 2.05 25.95 -3.59
N LYS A 61 2.01 26.05 -4.93
CA LYS A 61 1.89 24.88 -5.80
C LYS A 61 3.07 23.91 -5.65
N HIS A 62 4.31 24.41 -5.71
CA HIS A 62 5.48 23.52 -5.59
C HIS A 62 5.60 22.89 -4.20
N LEU A 63 5.17 23.62 -3.16
CA LEU A 63 5.09 23.12 -1.80
C LEU A 63 4.01 22.02 -1.68
N GLU A 64 2.84 22.23 -2.28
CA GLU A 64 1.77 21.23 -2.35
C GLU A 64 2.24 19.97 -3.10
N ASP A 65 2.88 20.12 -4.26
CA ASP A 65 3.45 19.00 -5.02
C ASP A 65 4.48 18.21 -4.17
N PHE A 66 5.32 18.89 -3.39
CA PHE A 66 6.27 18.26 -2.47
C PHE A 66 5.56 17.40 -1.41
N TYR A 67 4.55 17.94 -0.73
CA TYR A 67 3.78 17.17 0.24
C TYR A 67 3.04 16.00 -0.40
N ALA A 68 2.44 16.20 -1.58
CA ALA A 68 1.75 15.14 -2.31
C ALA A 68 2.68 13.98 -2.69
N TYR A 69 3.96 14.25 -3.00
CA TYR A 69 4.94 13.19 -3.23
C TYR A 69 5.38 12.48 -1.94
N CYS A 70 5.54 13.21 -0.84
CA CYS A 70 5.80 12.60 0.48
C CYS A 70 4.67 11.63 0.87
N ASP A 71 3.42 12.05 0.75
CA ASP A 71 2.25 11.25 1.09
C ASP A 71 2.16 9.97 0.25
N GLN A 72 2.41 10.08 -1.06
CA GLN A 72 2.45 8.91 -1.95
C GLN A 72 3.58 7.95 -1.58
N ILE A 73 4.77 8.45 -1.27
CA ILE A 73 5.89 7.62 -0.83
C ILE A 73 5.54 6.90 0.47
N GLU A 74 5.00 7.62 1.45
CA GLU A 74 4.57 7.04 2.73
C GLU A 74 3.53 5.94 2.52
N LEU A 75 2.51 6.19 1.69
CA LEU A 75 1.47 5.22 1.38
C LEU A 75 2.06 3.94 0.76
N HIS A 76 2.94 4.07 -0.24
CA HIS A 76 3.56 2.92 -0.89
C HIS A 76 4.47 2.14 0.08
N LEU A 77 5.23 2.81 0.94
CA LEU A 77 6.04 2.15 1.95
C LEU A 77 5.19 1.40 2.98
N LYS A 78 4.11 2.02 3.49
CA LYS A 78 3.16 1.36 4.39
C LYS A 78 2.53 0.13 3.73
N THR A 79 2.13 0.26 2.48
CA THR A 79 1.56 -0.86 1.71
C THR A 79 2.58 -1.99 1.54
N ALA A 80 3.84 -1.67 1.21
CA ALA A 80 4.90 -2.67 1.09
C ALA A 80 5.12 -3.43 2.40
N ILE A 81 5.12 -2.74 3.55
CA ILE A 81 5.21 -3.36 4.87
C ILE A 81 4.03 -4.31 5.12
N GLN A 82 2.81 -3.88 4.82
CA GLN A 82 1.62 -4.73 4.96
C GLN A 82 1.68 -5.96 4.07
N CYS A 83 2.15 -5.85 2.83
CA CYS A 83 2.35 -7.00 1.94
C CYS A 83 3.39 -7.99 2.50
N MET A 84 4.50 -7.50 3.08
CA MET A 84 5.50 -8.36 3.72
C MET A 84 4.92 -9.07 4.96
N GLN A 85 4.16 -8.37 5.79
CA GLN A 85 3.48 -8.96 6.95
C GLN A 85 2.45 -10.00 6.51
N GLN A 86 1.67 -9.71 5.48
CA GLN A 86 0.71 -10.65 4.91
C GLN A 86 1.40 -11.90 4.39
N LEU A 87 2.54 -11.77 3.71
CA LEU A 87 3.33 -12.91 3.24
C LEU A 87 3.85 -13.75 4.41
N SER A 88 4.40 -13.11 5.45
CA SER A 88 4.86 -13.81 6.66
C SER A 88 3.73 -14.58 7.35
N SER A 89 2.56 -13.95 7.49
CA SER A 89 1.38 -14.61 8.05
C SER A 89 0.91 -15.77 7.17
N ALA A 90 0.88 -15.59 5.85
CA ALA A 90 0.51 -16.66 4.92
C ALA A 90 1.46 -17.86 5.05
N GLN A 91 2.77 -17.64 5.16
CA GLN A 91 3.75 -18.72 5.35
C GLN A 91 3.59 -19.45 6.69
N HIS A 92 3.11 -18.77 7.72
CA HIS A 92 2.93 -19.37 9.04
C HIS A 92 1.60 -20.14 9.18
N TYR A 93 0.52 -19.59 8.63
CA TYR A 93 -0.84 -20.12 8.84
C TYR A 93 -1.36 -20.98 7.68
N LEU A 94 -0.72 -20.95 6.51
CA LEU A 94 -1.15 -21.74 5.36
C LEU A 94 -0.17 -22.88 5.05
N PRO A 95 -0.68 -24.05 4.63
CA PRO A 95 0.14 -25.21 4.34
C PRO A 95 0.94 -25.09 3.04
N SER A 96 0.59 -24.13 2.17
CA SER A 96 1.29 -23.89 0.90
C SER A 96 1.09 -22.45 0.43
N ALA A 97 2.00 -21.98 -0.41
CA ALA A 97 1.91 -20.66 -1.03
C ALA A 97 0.64 -20.55 -1.88
N VAL A 98 -0.05 -19.41 -1.78
CA VAL A 98 -1.26 -19.11 -2.56
C VAL A 98 -0.89 -18.21 -3.72
N THR A 99 -1.44 -18.49 -4.90
CA THR A 99 -1.19 -17.66 -6.08
C THR A 99 -1.86 -16.27 -5.90
N PRO A 100 -1.09 -15.16 -5.98
CA PRO A 100 -1.66 -13.82 -5.85
C PRO A 100 -2.50 -13.49 -7.08
N ALA A 101 -3.76 -13.15 -6.82
CA ALA A 101 -4.80 -12.77 -7.78
C ALA A 101 -5.37 -13.89 -8.68
N ARG A 102 -6.63 -13.64 -9.07
CA ARG A 102 -7.58 -14.47 -9.82
C ARG A 102 -7.07 -14.80 -11.24
N MET A 103 -6.00 -15.57 -11.37
CA MET A 103 -5.57 -16.14 -12.66
C MET A 103 -6.39 -17.39 -12.97
N GLU A 104 -7.60 -17.20 -13.48
CA GLU A 104 -8.32 -18.24 -14.25
C GLU A 104 -8.00 -18.00 -15.73
N PRO A 105 -7.70 -19.00 -16.59
CA PRO A 105 -7.96 -20.45 -16.44
C PRO A 105 -6.82 -21.36 -17.01
N TYR A 106 -5.54 -21.00 -16.90
CA TYR A 106 -4.47 -21.79 -17.58
C TYR A 106 -3.49 -22.54 -16.67
N MET A 107 -3.69 -22.50 -15.35
CA MET A 107 -2.85 -23.21 -14.38
C MET A 107 -3.64 -24.35 -13.72
N GLN A 108 -4.43 -25.10 -14.50
CA GLN A 108 -5.36 -26.09 -13.95
C GLN A 108 -4.73 -27.46 -13.65
N ASP A 109 -3.45 -27.70 -13.97
CA ASP A 109 -2.85 -29.02 -13.75
C ASP A 109 -1.36 -28.96 -13.41
N ASN A 110 -1.00 -28.27 -12.32
CA ASN A 110 0.33 -28.44 -11.74
C ASN A 110 0.19 -28.92 -10.31
N SER A 111 0.27 -30.25 -10.13
CA SER A 111 0.22 -30.95 -8.85
C SER A 111 1.35 -30.59 -7.87
N GLY A 112 2.36 -29.84 -8.32
CA GLY A 112 3.41 -29.22 -7.49
C GLY A 112 3.37 -27.69 -7.42
N GLY A 113 2.31 -27.04 -7.92
CA GLY A 113 2.18 -25.58 -7.97
C GLY A 113 1.57 -24.95 -6.72
N PRO A 114 1.69 -23.62 -6.55
CA PRO A 114 1.02 -22.88 -5.49
C PRO A 114 -0.51 -23.07 -5.56
N MET A 115 -1.13 -23.10 -4.38
CA MET A 115 -2.57 -23.31 -4.22
C MET A 115 -3.38 -22.27 -5.00
N THR A 116 -4.48 -22.72 -5.63
CA THR A 116 -5.41 -21.83 -6.32
C THR A 116 -6.18 -20.97 -5.31
N TYR A 117 -6.62 -19.78 -5.73
CA TYR A 117 -7.42 -18.91 -4.87
C TYR A 117 -8.75 -19.56 -4.44
N SER A 118 -9.36 -20.38 -5.31
CA SER A 118 -10.58 -21.13 -4.99
C SER A 118 -10.33 -22.16 -3.88
N THR A 119 -9.24 -22.92 -3.99
CA THR A 119 -8.82 -23.89 -2.96
C THR A 119 -8.53 -23.18 -1.63
N TYR A 120 -7.85 -22.05 -1.66
CA TYR A 120 -7.61 -21.22 -0.47
C TYR A 120 -8.92 -20.79 0.20
N LEU A 121 -9.88 -20.26 -0.57
CA LEU A 121 -11.19 -19.88 -0.02
C LEU A 121 -11.92 -21.06 0.63
N ASN A 122 -11.83 -22.25 0.02
CA ASN A 122 -12.43 -23.44 0.61
C ASN A 122 -11.77 -23.82 1.94
N ILE A 123 -10.44 -23.80 2.00
CA ILE A 123 -9.67 -24.07 3.22
C ILE A 123 -10.04 -23.07 4.32
N VAL A 124 -10.10 -21.77 4.02
CA VAL A 124 -10.52 -20.75 4.99
C VAL A 124 -11.93 -21.03 5.52
N ARG A 125 -12.89 -21.41 4.66
CA ARG A 125 -14.24 -21.77 5.12
C ARG A 125 -14.24 -22.96 6.07
N VAL A 126 -13.46 -24.01 5.75
CA VAL A 126 -13.32 -25.20 6.61
C VAL A 126 -12.70 -24.83 7.96
N HIS A 127 -11.64 -24.01 7.98
CA HIS A 127 -11.05 -23.54 9.23
C HIS A 127 -12.03 -22.73 10.08
N VAL A 128 -12.80 -21.83 9.46
CA VAL A 128 -13.83 -21.05 10.16
C VAL A 128 -14.91 -21.96 10.73
N GLN A 129 -15.36 -22.97 9.99
CA GLN A 129 -16.37 -23.90 10.48
C GLN A 129 -15.82 -24.74 11.63
N SER A 130 -14.60 -25.28 11.50
CA SER A 130 -13.95 -26.04 12.57
C SER A 130 -13.78 -25.23 13.85
N ALA A 131 -13.40 -23.95 13.75
CA ALA A 131 -13.31 -23.06 14.91
C ALA A 131 -14.67 -22.84 15.59
N LYS A 132 -15.76 -22.72 14.81
CA LYS A 132 -17.13 -22.64 15.34
C LYS A 132 -17.54 -23.93 16.05
N ASP A 133 -17.28 -25.08 15.43
CA ASP A 133 -17.64 -26.37 16.02
C ASP A 133 -16.92 -26.60 17.36
N ILE A 134 -15.64 -26.22 17.45
CA ILE A 134 -14.87 -26.25 18.71
C ILE A 134 -15.50 -25.31 19.75
N HIS A 135 -15.79 -24.08 19.36
CA HIS A 135 -16.42 -23.09 20.24
C HIS A 135 -17.76 -23.58 20.79
N ASP A 136 -18.64 -24.09 19.92
CA ASP A 136 -19.97 -24.56 20.31
C ASP A 136 -19.89 -25.79 21.22
N THR A 137 -18.93 -26.69 20.95
CA THR A 137 -18.62 -27.82 21.83
C THR A 137 -18.17 -27.35 23.21
N LEU A 138 -17.29 -26.34 23.28
CA LEU A 138 -16.82 -25.76 24.54
C LEU A 138 -17.96 -25.08 25.32
N ILE A 139 -18.84 -24.34 24.64
CA ILE A 139 -20.02 -23.73 25.27
C ILE A 139 -20.95 -24.82 25.83
N SER A 140 -21.26 -25.84 25.04
CA SER A 140 -22.12 -26.94 25.49
C SER A 140 -21.54 -27.65 26.71
N ALA A 141 -20.23 -27.95 26.69
CA ALA A 141 -19.55 -28.53 27.83
C ALA A 141 -19.59 -27.62 29.08
N ALA A 142 -19.36 -26.32 28.92
CA ALA A 142 -19.41 -25.36 30.02
C ALA A 142 -20.82 -25.25 30.64
N GLN A 143 -21.87 -25.21 29.80
CA GLN A 143 -23.25 -25.18 30.27
C GLN A 143 -23.63 -26.46 31.02
N ASN A 144 -23.19 -27.62 30.54
CA ASN A 144 -23.42 -28.90 31.21
C ASN A 144 -22.75 -28.94 32.59
N ILE A 145 -21.55 -28.36 32.73
CA ILE A 145 -20.86 -28.26 34.03
C ILE A 145 -21.61 -27.30 34.96
N SER A 146 -21.99 -26.11 34.50
CA SER A 146 -22.72 -25.14 35.32
C SER A 146 -24.13 -25.58 35.74
N GLN A 147 -24.71 -26.57 35.06
CA GLN A 147 -26.00 -27.19 35.44
C GLN A 147 -25.82 -28.42 36.33
N ALA A 148 -24.60 -28.96 36.46
CA ALA A 148 -24.29 -30.12 37.29
C ALA A 148 -23.85 -29.75 38.72
N ASP A 149 -23.49 -28.47 38.95
CA ASP A 149 -23.34 -27.83 40.27
C ASP A 149 -24.65 -27.17 40.73
#